data_AF-A0A964RTH5-F1
#
_entry.id   AF-A0A964RTH5-F1
#
_cell.length_a   1.000
_cell.length_b   1.000
_cell.length_c   1.000
_cell.angle_alpha   90.00
_cell.angle_beta   90.00
_cell.angle_gamma   90.00
#
_symmetry.space_group_name_H-M   'P 1'
#
loop_
_entity.id
_entity.type
_entity.pdbx_description
1 polymer ?
#
loop_
_entity_poly.entity_id
_entity_poly.type
_entity_poly.pdbx_seq_one_letter_code
_entity_poly.pdbx_strand_id
1 'polypeptide(L)'
;MNILDLEDQLDEKTKSLISKMEKEIESKDKEIDDLKKELAFLKGQILNKNRKIFGQSSEQVDLRQLSLFNDAEKNSDIKIDEPSIEEITYTRKKSSSHLGKKDNLSGLDRVTIEHKLDESQAFCDKCGNDLVIIGKKSKEILKYKPAELYIEEHISYTYACKIAKRMLIKPI
;
A
#
# COMPACT_ATOMS: atom_id res chain seq x y z
N MET A 1 -28.65 19.21 64.47
CA MET A 1 -27.67 19.73 63.50
C MET A 1 -28.46 20.49 62.45
N ASN A 2 -28.15 21.76 62.23
CA ASN A 2 -28.93 22.62 61.34
C ASN A 2 -28.56 22.33 59.88
N ILE A 3 -29.56 22.38 59.00
CA ILE A 3 -29.42 22.12 57.55
C ILE A 3 -28.39 23.07 56.92
N LEU A 4 -28.33 24.32 57.40
CA LEU A 4 -27.36 25.34 56.98
C LEU A 4 -25.89 24.93 57.25
N ASP A 5 -25.61 24.28 58.39
CA ASP A 5 -24.23 23.86 58.73
C ASP A 5 -23.74 22.70 57.83
N LEU A 6 -24.66 21.92 57.26
CA LEU A 6 -24.37 20.83 56.34
C LEU A 6 -24.12 21.33 54.92
N GLU A 7 -24.88 22.34 54.47
CA GLU A 7 -24.70 23.00 53.17
C GLU A 7 -23.33 23.72 53.10
N ASP A 8 -22.95 24.46 54.14
CA ASP A 8 -21.65 25.14 54.20
C ASP A 8 -20.46 24.14 54.18
N GLN A 9 -20.60 22.99 54.85
CA GLN A 9 -19.58 21.93 54.83
C GLN A 9 -19.47 21.22 53.48
N LEU A 10 -20.58 21.12 52.75
CA LEU A 10 -20.60 20.56 51.38
C LEU A 10 -19.92 21.53 50.41
N ASP A 11 -20.17 22.83 50.53
CA ASP A 11 -19.56 23.86 49.68
C ASP A 11 -18.05 24.03 49.89
N GLU A 12 -17.58 23.93 51.14
CA GLU A 12 -16.14 23.89 51.46
C GLU A 12 -15.45 22.67 50.82
N LYS A 13 -16.10 21.49 50.91
CA LYS A 13 -15.57 20.25 50.33
C LYS A 13 -15.54 20.29 48.81
N THR A 14 -16.60 20.79 48.16
CA THR A 14 -16.65 20.93 46.69
C THR A 14 -15.59 21.90 46.20
N LYS A 15 -15.41 23.05 46.87
CA LYS A 15 -14.36 24.02 46.55
C LYS A 15 -12.95 23.44 46.71
N SER A 16 -12.72 22.63 47.75
CA SER A 16 -11.44 21.94 47.95
C SER A 16 -11.15 20.90 46.87
N LEU A 17 -12.20 20.22 46.37
CA LEU A 17 -12.08 19.22 45.30
C LEU A 17 -11.79 19.89 43.96
N ILE A 18 -12.50 20.98 43.64
CA ILE A 18 -12.26 21.78 42.43
C ILE A 18 -10.81 22.27 42.40
N SER A 19 -10.31 22.84 43.51
CA SER A 19 -8.92 23.30 43.58
C SER A 19 -7.88 22.18 43.37
N LYS A 20 -8.16 20.96 43.85
CA LYS A 20 -7.29 19.80 43.59
C LYS A 20 -7.32 19.37 42.13
N MET A 21 -8.51 19.34 41.53
CA MET A 21 -8.67 19.00 40.11
C MET A 21 -8.00 20.03 39.20
N GLU A 22 -8.12 21.32 39.50
CA GLU A 22 -7.45 22.40 38.76
C GLU A 22 -5.91 22.23 38.79
N LYS A 23 -5.33 21.94 39.96
CA LYS A 23 -3.89 21.67 40.08
C LYS A 23 -3.45 20.42 39.30
N GLU A 24 -4.28 19.39 39.28
CA GLU A 24 -3.98 18.16 38.53
C GLU A 24 -4.05 18.41 37.02
N ILE A 25 -5.04 19.20 36.56
CA ILE A 25 -5.15 19.63 35.17
C ILE A 25 -3.92 20.46 34.76
N GLU A 26 -3.53 21.46 35.56
CA GLU A 26 -2.33 22.26 35.29
C GLU A 26 -1.05 21.41 35.22
N SER A 27 -0.93 20.39 36.08
CA SER A 27 0.21 19.47 36.05
C SER A 27 0.23 18.64 34.77
N LYS A 28 -0.93 18.10 34.38
CA LYS A 28 -1.07 17.30 33.16
C LYS A 28 -0.87 18.14 31.90
N ASP A 29 -1.34 19.38 31.87
CA ASP A 29 -1.14 20.28 30.74
C ASP A 29 0.35 20.60 30.54
N LYS A 30 1.10 20.82 31.62
CA LYS A 30 2.56 20.99 31.55
C LYS A 30 3.26 19.75 30.98
N GLU A 31 2.88 18.56 31.45
CA GLU A 31 3.43 17.30 30.96
C GLU A 31 3.12 17.07 29.48
N ILE A 32 1.87 17.36 29.06
CA ILE A 32 1.45 17.30 27.66
C ILE A 32 2.27 18.25 26.79
N ASP A 33 2.52 19.46 27.26
CA ASP A 33 3.31 20.45 26.52
C ASP A 33 4.78 20.03 26.39
N ASP A 34 5.37 19.44 27.43
CA ASP A 34 6.74 18.95 27.38
C ASP A 34 6.86 17.73 26.45
N LEU A 35 5.93 16.79 26.51
CA LEU A 35 5.85 15.65 25.58
C LEU A 35 5.67 16.12 24.13
N LYS A 36 4.86 17.16 23.88
CA LYS A 36 4.69 17.74 22.54
C LYS A 36 6.00 18.35 22.01
N LYS A 37 6.76 19.05 22.86
CA LYS A 37 8.07 19.61 22.47
C LYS A 37 9.06 18.50 22.13
N GLU A 38 9.11 17.44 22.94
CA GLU A 38 9.99 16.30 22.69
C GLU A 38 9.62 15.57 21.39
N LEU A 39 8.33 15.34 21.15
CA LEU A 39 7.86 14.77 19.89
C LEU A 39 8.21 15.63 18.67
N ALA A 40 8.06 16.95 18.78
CA ALA A 40 8.44 17.87 17.70
C ALA A 40 9.94 17.80 17.41
N PHE A 41 10.76 17.78 18.46
CA PHE A 41 12.21 17.66 18.36
C PHE A 41 12.64 16.33 17.70
N LEU A 42 12.09 15.21 18.14
CA LEU A 42 12.39 13.89 17.56
C LEU A 42 11.96 13.79 16.10
N LYS A 43 10.77 14.31 15.75
CA LYS A 43 10.32 14.39 14.35
C LYS A 43 11.29 15.21 13.50
N GLY A 44 11.78 16.34 14.01
CA GLY A 44 12.78 17.17 13.33
C GLY A 44 14.09 16.42 13.07
N GLN A 45 14.57 15.65 14.06
CA GLN A 45 15.76 14.81 13.88
C GLN A 45 15.58 13.73 12.81
N ILE A 46 14.43 13.05 12.79
CA ILE A 46 14.10 12.04 11.79
C ILE A 46 14.07 12.67 10.40
N LEU A 47 13.41 13.81 10.24
CA LEU A 47 13.37 14.52 8.95
C LEU A 47 14.77 14.91 8.47
N ASN A 48 15.62 15.42 9.35
CA ASN A 48 17.00 15.78 9.02
C ASN A 48 17.81 14.55 8.57
N LYS A 49 17.73 13.43 9.32
CA LYS A 49 18.39 12.17 8.97
C LYS A 49 17.88 11.64 7.63
N ASN A 50 16.58 11.63 7.41
CA ASN A 50 15.98 11.20 6.14
C ASN A 50 16.44 12.08 4.98
N ARG A 51 16.50 13.41 5.16
CA ARG A 51 17.04 14.31 4.13
C ARG A 51 18.52 14.04 3.85
N LYS A 52 19.32 13.65 4.84
CA LYS A 52 20.74 13.29 4.64
C LYS A 52 20.91 11.95 3.92
N ILE A 53 20.08 10.96 4.21
CA ILE A 53 20.19 9.60 3.65
C ILE A 53 19.56 9.52 2.26
N PHE A 54 18.38 10.13 2.10
CA PHE A 54 17.54 9.99 0.90
C PHE A 54 17.39 11.28 0.09
N GLY A 55 17.86 12.42 0.61
CA GLY A 55 17.90 13.65 -0.18
C GLY A 55 19.00 13.57 -1.25
N GLN A 56 18.83 14.33 -2.33
CA GLN A 56 19.88 14.48 -3.34
C GLN A 56 21.16 14.98 -2.66
N SER A 57 22.22 14.16 -2.73
CA SER A 57 23.54 14.47 -2.17
C SER A 57 24.26 15.57 -2.96
N SER A 58 23.74 15.93 -4.14
CA SER A 58 24.27 17.01 -4.97
C SER A 58 23.12 17.79 -5.64
N GLU A 59 22.77 18.96 -5.09
CA GLU A 59 22.23 20.07 -5.89
C GLU A 59 23.39 20.75 -6.65
N GLN A 60 24.26 19.96 -7.30
CA GLN A 60 25.31 20.51 -8.14
C GLN A 60 24.69 20.88 -9.48
N VAL A 61 24.17 22.09 -9.55
CA VAL A 61 23.84 22.72 -10.84
C VAL A 61 25.18 23.06 -11.49
N ASP A 62 25.58 22.32 -12.53
CA ASP A 62 26.71 22.73 -13.36
C ASP A 62 26.35 24.09 -13.97
N LEU A 63 27.22 25.10 -13.81
CA LEU A 63 27.01 26.41 -14.40
C LEU A 63 26.83 26.34 -15.92
N ARG A 64 27.36 25.30 -16.57
CA ARG A 64 27.14 25.01 -17.99
C ARG A 64 25.72 24.53 -18.31
N GLN A 65 24.99 23.98 -17.33
CA GLN A 65 23.60 23.54 -17.50
C GLN A 65 22.60 24.70 -17.51
N LEU A 66 22.93 25.83 -16.88
CA LEU A 66 22.08 27.04 -16.89
C LEU A 66 21.86 27.60 -18.31
N SER A 67 22.77 27.34 -19.24
CA SER A 67 22.68 27.81 -20.63
C SER A 67 22.16 26.75 -21.61
N LEU A 68 21.69 25.58 -21.14
CA LEU A 68 21.28 24.48 -22.02
C LEU A 68 20.07 24.84 -22.91
N PHE A 69 19.27 25.85 -22.52
CA PHE A 69 18.06 26.27 -23.22
C PHE A 69 18.10 27.73 -23.70
N ASN A 70 19.27 28.38 -23.72
CA ASN A 70 19.43 29.79 -24.14
C ASN A 70 19.50 29.95 -25.67
N ASP A 71 19.34 28.89 -26.46
CA ASP A 71 19.48 28.99 -27.92
C ASP A 71 18.39 29.87 -28.56
N ALA A 72 17.17 29.88 -28.01
CA ALA A 72 16.09 30.71 -28.55
C ALA A 72 16.33 32.21 -28.29
N GLU A 73 16.73 32.57 -27.07
CA GLU A 73 17.01 33.96 -26.67
C GLU A 73 18.26 34.48 -27.38
N LYS A 74 19.34 33.68 -27.43
CA LYS A 74 20.60 34.04 -28.10
C LYS A 74 20.44 34.29 -29.60
N ASN A 75 19.55 33.57 -30.26
CA ASN A 75 19.31 33.69 -31.70
C ASN A 75 18.05 34.50 -32.03
N SER A 76 17.43 35.15 -31.04
CA SER A 76 16.26 36.00 -31.27
C SER A 76 16.67 37.33 -31.93
N ASP A 77 15.88 37.77 -32.91
CA ASP A 77 16.03 39.09 -33.52
C ASP A 77 15.03 40.04 -32.88
N ILE A 78 15.53 41.03 -32.14
CA ILE A 78 14.73 42.02 -31.39
C ILE A 78 13.86 42.87 -32.34
N LYS A 79 14.16 42.88 -33.65
CA LYS A 79 13.40 43.63 -34.66
C LYS A 79 12.19 42.87 -35.20
N ILE A 80 12.02 41.60 -34.84
CA ILE A 80 10.93 40.75 -35.31
C ILE A 80 9.92 40.63 -34.17
N ASP A 81 8.66 41.01 -34.41
CA ASP A 81 7.59 40.84 -33.44
C ASP A 81 7.36 39.36 -33.12
N GLU A 82 7.04 39.05 -31.85
CA GLU A 82 6.72 37.69 -31.44
C GLU A 82 5.54 37.14 -32.25
N PRO A 83 5.60 35.87 -32.70
CA PRO A 83 4.52 35.28 -33.47
C PRO A 83 3.24 35.23 -32.62
N SER A 84 2.10 35.56 -33.23
CA SER A 84 0.80 35.45 -32.57
C SER A 84 0.54 34.00 -32.16
N ILE A 85 0.16 33.80 -30.90
CA ILE A 85 -0.17 32.47 -30.36
C ILE A 85 -1.46 31.98 -31.03
N GLU A 86 -1.36 30.94 -31.84
CA GLU A 86 -2.50 30.27 -32.45
C GLU A 86 -2.96 29.11 -31.57
N GLU A 87 -4.22 29.13 -31.12
CA GLU A 87 -4.82 28.03 -30.38
C GLU A 87 -5.31 26.93 -31.34
N ILE A 88 -4.61 25.80 -31.38
CA ILE A 88 -4.99 24.64 -32.21
C ILE A 88 -5.84 23.68 -31.37
N THR A 89 -7.13 23.59 -31.67
CA THR A 89 -8.00 22.55 -31.12
C THR A 89 -8.02 21.32 -32.02
N TYR A 90 -7.59 20.15 -31.52
CA TYR A 90 -7.75 18.89 -32.23
C TYR A 90 -8.50 17.87 -31.38
N THR A 91 -9.29 17.02 -32.04
CA THR A 91 -9.97 15.90 -31.39
C THR A 91 -9.09 14.66 -31.46
N ARG A 92 -8.82 14.03 -30.32
CA ARG A 92 -8.12 12.74 -30.25
C ARG A 92 -9.08 11.63 -29.88
N LYS A 93 -8.91 10.46 -30.51
CA LYS A 93 -9.55 9.23 -30.01
C LYS A 93 -8.99 8.95 -28.61
N LYS A 94 -9.88 8.70 -27.65
CA LYS A 94 -9.48 8.20 -26.33
C LYS A 94 -8.73 6.89 -26.55
N SER A 95 -7.54 6.74 -25.95
CA SER A 95 -6.90 5.42 -25.94
C SER A 95 -7.87 4.48 -25.26
N SER A 96 -8.18 3.33 -25.87
CA SER A 96 -8.94 2.32 -25.17
C SER A 96 -8.21 2.03 -23.86
N SER A 97 -8.97 1.97 -22.76
CA SER A 97 -8.46 1.53 -21.47
C SER A 97 -7.91 0.12 -21.64
N HIS A 98 -6.64 0.03 -22.00
CA HIS A 98 -5.75 -1.10 -21.83
C HIS A 98 -6.38 -2.50 -22.07
N LEU A 99 -6.32 -2.98 -23.30
CA LEU A 99 -5.77 -4.32 -23.49
C LEU A 99 -4.53 -4.14 -24.36
N GLY A 100 -3.37 -3.91 -23.71
CA GLY A 100 -2.11 -4.30 -24.32
C GLY A 100 -2.30 -5.69 -24.91
N LYS A 101 -1.72 -5.95 -26.09
CA LYS A 101 -1.83 -7.24 -26.80
C LYS A 101 -1.85 -8.34 -25.76
N LYS A 102 -2.99 -9.06 -25.62
CA LYS A 102 -3.00 -10.27 -24.80
C LYS A 102 -1.77 -11.05 -25.22
N ASP A 103 -0.87 -11.34 -24.29
CA ASP A 103 0.33 -12.09 -24.62
C ASP A 103 -0.14 -13.35 -25.33
N ASN A 104 0.27 -13.51 -26.60
CA ASN A 104 -0.14 -14.63 -27.43
C ASN A 104 0.63 -15.87 -26.96
N LEU A 105 0.13 -16.47 -25.88
CA LEU A 105 0.67 -17.66 -25.23
C LEU A 105 0.33 -18.97 -25.98
N SER A 106 -0.29 -18.89 -27.15
CA SER A 106 -0.73 -20.06 -27.92
C SER A 106 0.42 -20.88 -28.49
N GLY A 107 1.58 -20.26 -28.76
CA GLY A 107 2.73 -20.91 -29.40
C GLY A 107 3.84 -21.42 -28.47
N LEU A 108 3.63 -21.38 -27.15
CA LEU A 108 4.61 -21.86 -26.17
C LEU A 108 4.33 -23.31 -25.77
N ASP A 109 5.39 -24.06 -25.47
CA ASP A 109 5.28 -25.44 -24.97
C ASP A 109 4.56 -25.47 -23.62
N ARG A 110 3.73 -26.49 -23.40
CA ARG A 110 2.95 -26.66 -22.16
C ARG A 110 3.40 -27.90 -21.40
N VAL A 111 3.69 -27.73 -20.12
CA VAL A 111 4.00 -28.80 -19.18
C VAL A 111 2.90 -28.87 -18.13
N THR A 112 2.17 -29.98 -18.08
CA THR A 112 1.07 -30.18 -17.13
C THR A 112 1.60 -30.77 -15.82
N ILE A 113 1.30 -30.11 -14.69
CA ILE A 113 1.67 -30.55 -13.34
C ILE A 113 0.39 -30.80 -12.54
N GLU A 114 0.13 -32.06 -12.22
CA GLU A 114 -1.06 -32.48 -11.48
C GLU A 114 -0.81 -32.52 -9.96
N HIS A 115 -1.59 -31.73 -9.20
CA HIS A 115 -1.57 -31.70 -7.74
C HIS A 115 -2.70 -32.58 -7.19
N LYS A 116 -2.45 -33.90 -7.17
CA LYS A 116 -3.36 -34.91 -6.58
C LYS A 116 -3.01 -35.18 -5.11
N LEU A 117 -4.02 -35.48 -4.31
CA LEU A 117 -3.83 -36.07 -2.98
C LEU A 117 -3.27 -37.48 -3.16
N ASP A 118 -2.26 -37.82 -2.37
CA ASP A 118 -1.72 -39.18 -2.33
C ASP A 118 -2.76 -40.13 -1.71
N GLU A 119 -2.69 -41.41 -2.03
CA GLU A 119 -3.66 -42.41 -1.57
C GLU A 119 -3.80 -42.43 -0.05
N SER A 120 -2.71 -42.20 0.68
CA SER A 120 -2.70 -42.12 2.15
C SER A 120 -3.40 -40.88 2.72
N GLN A 121 -3.63 -39.84 1.91
CA GLN A 121 -4.27 -38.58 2.28
C GLN A 121 -5.68 -38.45 1.70
N ALA A 122 -6.14 -39.44 0.94
CA ALA A 122 -7.43 -39.44 0.26
C ALA A 122 -8.61 -39.86 1.17
N PHE A 123 -8.43 -39.78 2.50
CA PHE A 123 -9.45 -40.10 3.50
C PHE A 123 -9.84 -38.86 4.27
N CYS A 124 -11.09 -38.79 4.71
CA CYS A 124 -11.55 -37.67 5.51
C CYS A 124 -11.25 -37.87 7.00
N ASP A 125 -10.53 -36.93 7.61
CA ASP A 125 -10.18 -36.94 9.04
C ASP A 125 -11.37 -37.08 10.01
N LYS A 126 -12.58 -36.72 9.57
CA LYS A 126 -13.80 -36.80 10.39
C LYS A 126 -14.63 -38.06 10.15
N CYS A 127 -14.79 -38.44 8.88
CA CYS A 127 -15.73 -39.49 8.46
C CYS A 127 -15.01 -40.82 8.17
N GLY A 128 -13.68 -40.83 8.04
CA GLY A 128 -12.86 -42.00 7.67
C GLY A 128 -13.04 -42.48 6.23
N ASN A 129 -14.09 -42.02 5.54
CA ASN A 129 -14.41 -42.42 4.18
C ASN A 129 -13.55 -41.70 3.13
N ASP A 130 -13.48 -42.34 1.97
CA ASP A 130 -12.80 -41.86 0.78
C ASP A 130 -13.35 -40.52 0.29
N LEU A 131 -12.42 -39.64 -0.05
CA LEU A 131 -12.71 -38.35 -0.64
C LEU A 131 -12.93 -38.49 -2.16
N VAL A 132 -14.02 -37.92 -2.66
CA VAL A 132 -14.34 -37.96 -4.09
C VAL A 132 -13.96 -36.64 -4.76
N ILE A 133 -13.37 -36.72 -5.95
CA ILE A 133 -13.05 -35.54 -6.77
C ILE A 133 -14.36 -34.94 -7.31
N ILE A 134 -14.59 -33.66 -7.02
CA ILE A 134 -15.78 -32.93 -7.45
C ILE A 134 -15.45 -31.90 -8.53
N GLY A 135 -14.21 -31.41 -8.59
CA GLY A 135 -13.82 -30.43 -9.59
C GLY A 135 -12.32 -30.36 -9.80
N LYS A 136 -11.94 -29.71 -10.90
CA LYS A 136 -10.55 -29.38 -11.24
C LYS A 136 -10.44 -27.88 -11.50
N LYS A 137 -9.34 -27.28 -11.05
CA LYS A 137 -8.96 -25.89 -11.38
C LYS A 137 -7.59 -25.92 -12.04
N SER A 138 -7.44 -25.25 -13.17
CA SER A 138 -6.14 -25.06 -13.83
C SER A 138 -5.65 -23.63 -13.62
N LYS A 139 -4.33 -23.50 -13.45
CA LYS A 139 -3.63 -22.21 -13.40
C LYS A 139 -2.40 -22.30 -14.30
N GLU A 140 -2.31 -21.41 -15.27
CA GLU A 140 -1.16 -21.31 -16.18
C GLU A 140 -0.11 -20.35 -15.60
N ILE A 141 1.15 -20.75 -15.61
CA ILE A 141 2.29 -19.94 -15.18
C ILE A 141 3.32 -19.90 -16.32
N LEU A 142 3.64 -18.71 -16.80
CA LEU A 142 4.72 -18.53 -17.77
C LEU A 142 6.07 -18.70 -17.06
N LYS A 143 6.88 -19.65 -17.54
CA LYS A 143 8.22 -19.93 -17.05
C LYS A 143 9.25 -19.62 -18.12
N TYR A 144 10.43 -19.22 -17.63
CA TYR A 144 11.57 -18.92 -18.45
C TYR A 144 12.70 -19.89 -18.14
N LYS A 145 13.24 -20.49 -19.20
CA LYS A 145 14.50 -21.20 -19.22
C LYS A 145 15.39 -20.45 -20.22
N PRO A 146 16.72 -20.35 -20.04
CA PRO A 146 17.56 -19.63 -20.99
C PRO A 146 17.27 -20.02 -22.44
N ALA A 147 16.91 -19.03 -23.26
CA ALA A 147 16.46 -19.15 -24.66
C ALA A 147 15.08 -19.79 -24.95
N GLU A 148 14.32 -20.19 -23.92
CA GLU A 148 13.01 -20.87 -24.07
C GLU A 148 11.97 -20.31 -23.09
N LEU A 149 10.77 -19.97 -23.58
CA LEU A 149 9.61 -19.70 -22.76
C LEU A 149 8.65 -20.90 -22.85
N TYR A 150 8.13 -21.34 -21.72
CA TYR A 150 7.16 -22.43 -21.66
C TYR A 150 6.11 -22.15 -20.58
N ILE A 151 4.98 -22.82 -20.65
CA ILE A 151 3.86 -22.65 -19.73
C ILE A 151 3.76 -23.88 -18.85
N GLU A 152 3.80 -23.68 -17.53
CA GLU A 152 3.42 -24.71 -16.57
C GLU A 152 1.92 -24.61 -16.29
N GLU A 153 1.15 -25.63 -16.67
CA GLU A 153 -0.26 -25.74 -16.35
C GLU A 153 -0.42 -26.56 -15.06
N HIS A 154 -0.68 -25.87 -13.95
CA HIS A 154 -0.93 -26.50 -12.66
C HIS A 154 -2.40 -26.88 -12.53
N ILE A 155 -2.69 -28.17 -12.42
CA ILE A 155 -4.04 -28.70 -12.22
C ILE A 155 -4.21 -29.12 -10.75
N SER A 156 -5.06 -28.41 -10.01
CA SER A 156 -5.44 -28.78 -8.65
C SER A 156 -6.83 -29.41 -8.64
N TYR A 157 -6.96 -30.52 -7.91
CA TYR A 157 -8.24 -31.21 -7.73
C TYR A 157 -8.91 -30.80 -6.42
N THR A 158 -10.22 -30.58 -6.50
CA THR A 158 -11.08 -30.34 -5.35
C THR A 158 -11.75 -31.65 -4.97
N TYR A 159 -11.55 -32.06 -3.73
CA TYR A 159 -12.06 -33.28 -3.14
C TYR A 159 -13.16 -32.97 -2.12
N ALA A 160 -14.16 -33.83 -1.93
CA ALA A 160 -15.08 -33.71 -0.80
C ALA A 160 -15.54 -35.05 -0.21
N CYS A 161 -15.83 -35.06 1.10
CA CYS A 161 -16.53 -36.17 1.77
C CYS A 161 -18.05 -35.98 1.57
N LYS A 162 -18.72 -37.00 1.04
CA LYS A 162 -20.18 -37.03 0.84
C LYS A 162 -20.97 -36.88 2.15
N ILE A 163 -20.40 -37.34 3.27
CA ILE A 163 -21.04 -37.32 4.58
C ILE A 163 -20.81 -35.98 5.28
N ALA A 164 -19.56 -35.52 5.36
CA ALA A 164 -19.18 -34.35 6.14
C ALA A 164 -19.34 -33.01 5.39
N LYS A 165 -19.72 -33.03 4.10
CA LYS A 165 -19.87 -31.84 3.21
C LYS A 165 -18.65 -30.90 3.23
N ARG A 166 -17.46 -31.42 3.53
CA ARG A 166 -16.22 -30.65 3.63
C ARG A 166 -15.41 -30.83 2.36
N MET A 167 -14.83 -29.74 1.86
CA MET A 167 -13.98 -29.72 0.67
C MET A 167 -12.50 -29.58 1.05
N LEU A 168 -11.64 -30.27 0.33
CA LEU A 168 -10.18 -30.22 0.45
C LEU A 168 -9.57 -29.95 -0.93
N ILE A 169 -8.54 -29.12 -0.98
CA ILE A 169 -7.80 -28.80 -2.20
C ILE A 169 -6.32 -28.87 -1.84
N LYS A 170 -5.53 -29.61 -2.63
CA LYS A 170 -4.07 -29.58 -2.51
C LYS A 170 -3.56 -28.28 -3.14
N PRO A 171 -2.89 -27.39 -2.39
CA PRO A 171 -2.36 -26.15 -2.93
C PRO A 171 -1.28 -26.41 -3.99
N ILE A 172 -1.10 -25.43 -4.88
CA ILE A 172 -0.07 -25.38 -5.93
C ILE A 172 1.26 -24.92 -5.34
#